data_AF-A0A8S1KSC4-F1
#
_entry.id   AF-A0A8S1KSC4-F1
#
_cell.length_a   1.000
_cell.length_b   1.000
_cell.length_c   1.000
_cell.angle_alpha   90.00
_cell.angle_beta   90.00
_cell.angle_gamma   90.00
#
_symmetry.space_group_name_H-M   'P 1'
#
loop_
_entity.id
_entity.type
_entity.pdbx_description
1 polymer ?
#
loop_
_entity_poly.entity_id
_entity_poly.type
_entity_poly.pdbx_seq_one_letter_code
_entity_poly.pdbx_strand_id
1 'polypeptide(L)'
;MIQSHLQTLILITLIIHTIQKGESLSDKFISKLEKICENQQCLHLPKGFNDNCINWCVSSLCFLNTYEDIPEDGETDHKRNMYFKNCVKNILKDCQTSKIPFDNCRDNLHIDFTKQL
;
A
#
# COMPACT_ATOMS: atom_id res chain seq x y z
N MET A 1 -22.47 -8.78 43.94
CA MET A 1 -21.27 -9.24 43.21
C MET A 1 -21.52 -9.42 41.71
N ILE A 2 -22.68 -9.92 41.26
CA ILE A 2 -22.96 -10.17 39.82
C ILE A 2 -23.08 -8.87 38.99
N GLN A 3 -23.66 -7.80 39.56
CA GLN A 3 -23.88 -6.53 38.86
C GLN A 3 -22.59 -5.77 38.49
N SER A 4 -21.54 -5.87 39.33
CA SER A 4 -20.25 -5.26 39.04
C SER A 4 -19.52 -5.96 37.89
N HIS A 5 -19.62 -7.28 37.77
CA HIS A 5 -19.01 -8.01 36.66
C HIS A 5 -19.67 -7.71 35.31
N LEU A 6 -21.00 -7.52 35.30
CA LEU A 6 -21.73 -7.18 34.08
C LEU A 6 -21.33 -5.79 33.55
N GLN A 7 -21.16 -4.81 34.44
CA GLN A 7 -20.70 -3.47 34.06
C GLN A 7 -19.27 -3.47 33.51
N THR A 8 -18.37 -4.25 34.12
CA THR A 8 -16.99 -4.39 33.63
C THR A 8 -16.93 -5.03 32.25
N LEU A 9 -17.76 -6.05 31.98
CA LEU A 9 -17.81 -6.71 30.67
C LEU A 9 -18.31 -5.77 29.56
N ILE A 10 -19.28 -4.90 29.84
CA ILE A 10 -19.78 -3.89 28.89
C ILE A 10 -18.71 -2.84 28.56
N LEU A 11 -17.93 -2.42 29.56
CA LEU A 11 -16.82 -1.48 29.35
C LEU A 11 -15.70 -2.10 28.49
N ILE A 12 -15.34 -3.36 28.75
CA ILE A 12 -14.31 -4.05 27.96
C ILE A 12 -14.75 -4.21 26.50
N THR A 13 -16.00 -4.58 26.23
CA THR A 13 -16.48 -4.71 24.85
C THR A 13 -16.50 -3.36 24.14
N LEU A 14 -16.92 -2.27 24.78
CA LEU A 14 -16.89 -0.94 24.16
C LEU A 14 -15.46 -0.46 23.85
N ILE A 15 -14.48 -0.77 24.70
CA ILE A 15 -13.06 -0.46 24.46
C ILE A 15 -12.51 -1.25 23.26
N ILE A 16 -12.92 -2.51 23.07
CA ILE A 16 -12.45 -3.32 21.93
C ILE A 16 -12.98 -2.77 20.59
N HIS A 17 -14.22 -2.26 20.55
CA HIS A 17 -14.80 -1.75 19.30
C HIS A 17 -14.18 -0.43 18.83
N THR A 18 -13.60 0.38 19.72
CA THR A 18 -12.98 1.67 19.34
C THR A 18 -11.58 1.52 18.72
N ILE A 19 -11.01 0.32 18.70
CA ILE A 19 -9.66 0.02 18.18
C ILE A 19 -9.73 -0.54 16.75
N GLN A 20 -10.63 -0.03 15.90
CA GLN A 20 -10.59 -0.33 14.47
C GLN A 20 -9.96 0.84 13.71
N LYS A 21 -8.63 0.77 13.54
CA LYS A 21 -7.88 1.74 12.72
C LYS A 21 -8.23 1.51 11.25
N GLY A 22 -9.09 2.37 10.67
CA GLY A 22 -9.48 2.29 9.27
C GLY A 22 -8.30 2.45 8.32
N GLU A 23 -8.29 1.68 7.23
CA GLU A 23 -7.30 1.76 6.15
C GLU A 23 -7.47 3.08 5.36
N SER A 24 -6.35 3.77 5.06
CA SER A 24 -6.39 5.06 4.38
C SER A 24 -6.76 4.93 2.90
N LEU A 25 -7.32 5.99 2.29
CA LEU A 25 -7.63 6.01 0.85
C LEU A 25 -6.39 5.73 -0.02
N SER A 26 -5.23 6.24 0.41
CA SER A 26 -3.95 6.02 -0.25
C SER A 26 -3.54 4.55 -0.22
N ASP A 27 -3.73 3.87 0.91
CA ASP A 27 -3.45 2.43 1.04
C ASP A 27 -4.33 1.61 0.10
N LYS A 28 -5.63 1.95 0.02
CA LYS A 28 -6.55 1.30 -0.93
C LYS A 28 -6.14 1.51 -2.38
N PHE A 29 -5.70 2.72 -2.72
CA PHE A 29 -5.22 3.03 -4.06
C PHE A 29 -3.96 2.23 -4.41
N ILE A 30 -2.98 2.18 -3.51
CA ILE A 30 -1.77 1.38 -3.67
C ILE A 30 -2.11 -0.09 -3.83
N SER A 31 -3.01 -0.63 -3.01
CA SER A 31 -3.46 -2.03 -3.13
C SER A 31 -4.12 -2.31 -4.49
N LYS A 32 -4.84 -1.34 -5.06
CA LYS A 32 -5.40 -1.46 -6.42
C LYS A 32 -4.29 -1.52 -7.48
N LEU A 33 -3.24 -0.70 -7.35
CA LEU A 33 -2.09 -0.74 -8.26
C LEU A 33 -1.33 -2.06 -8.14
N GLU A 34 -1.04 -2.51 -6.92
CA GLU A 34 -0.40 -3.81 -6.64
C GLU A 34 -1.16 -4.94 -7.36
N LYS A 35 -2.49 -4.97 -7.27
CA LYS A 35 -3.33 -5.96 -7.97
C LYS A 35 -3.28 -5.85 -9.49
N ILE A 36 -3.24 -4.65 -10.05
CA ILE A 36 -3.11 -4.47 -11.51
C ILE A 36 -1.77 -5.07 -11.97
N CYS A 37 -0.69 -4.71 -11.27
CA CYS A 37 0.64 -5.22 -11.52
C CYS A 37 0.73 -6.75 -11.39
N GLU A 38 0.18 -7.31 -10.31
CA GLU A 38 0.13 -8.77 -10.08
C GLU A 38 -0.56 -9.50 -11.23
N ASN A 39 -1.71 -9.01 -11.70
CA ASN A 39 -2.55 -9.72 -12.67
C ASN A 39 -2.20 -9.45 -14.14
N GLN A 40 -1.39 -8.43 -14.43
CA GLN A 40 -1.06 -8.06 -15.82
C GLN A 40 0.43 -8.25 -16.10
N GLN A 41 1.31 -7.53 -15.40
CA GLN A 41 2.75 -7.57 -15.68
C GLN A 41 3.45 -8.75 -15.00
N CYS A 42 3.08 -9.04 -13.76
CA CYS A 42 3.79 -10.00 -12.91
C CYS A 42 3.10 -11.38 -12.83
N LEU A 43 2.07 -11.62 -13.66
CA LEU A 43 1.27 -12.84 -13.64
C LEU A 43 2.09 -14.11 -13.96
N HIS A 44 3.17 -13.94 -14.73
CA HIS A 44 4.05 -15.03 -15.14
C HIS A 44 4.95 -15.54 -14.00
N LEU A 45 5.03 -14.81 -12.88
CA LEU A 45 5.81 -15.19 -11.71
C LEU A 45 4.91 -15.87 -10.66
N PRO A 46 5.42 -16.88 -9.93
CA PRO A 46 4.68 -17.51 -8.84
C PRO A 46 4.30 -16.50 -7.76
N LYS A 47 3.11 -16.69 -7.15
CA LYS A 47 2.68 -15.87 -6.02
C LYS A 47 3.64 -16.03 -4.84
N GLY A 48 4.00 -14.91 -4.22
CA GLY A 48 5.00 -14.85 -3.15
C GLY A 48 6.43 -14.80 -3.64
N PHE A 49 6.65 -14.89 -4.97
CA PHE A 49 7.94 -14.68 -5.62
C PHE A 49 7.89 -13.55 -6.67
N ASN A 50 6.88 -12.68 -6.56
CA ASN A 50 6.61 -11.62 -7.52
C ASN A 50 6.54 -10.24 -6.88
N ASP A 51 6.91 -10.10 -5.61
CA ASP A 51 6.79 -8.86 -4.85
C ASP A 51 7.70 -7.77 -5.43
N ASN A 52 8.93 -8.10 -5.82
CA ASN A 52 9.82 -7.14 -6.47
C ASN A 52 9.26 -6.67 -7.82
N CYS A 53 8.72 -7.61 -8.62
CA CYS A 53 8.07 -7.26 -9.88
C CYS A 53 6.88 -6.32 -9.65
N ILE A 54 6.04 -6.62 -8.65
CA ILE A 54 4.88 -5.80 -8.31
C ILE A 54 5.32 -4.41 -7.88
N ASN A 55 6.29 -4.30 -6.97
CA ASN A 55 6.76 -3.01 -6.46
C ASN A 55 7.44 -2.18 -7.56
N TRP A 56 8.25 -2.81 -8.42
CA TRP A 56 8.82 -2.15 -9.60
C TRP A 56 7.73 -1.65 -10.55
N CYS A 57 6.73 -2.48 -10.83
CA CYS A 57 5.60 -2.13 -11.67
C CYS A 57 4.80 -0.95 -11.09
N VAL A 58 4.49 -0.98 -9.79
CA VAL A 58 3.75 0.09 -9.10
C VAL A 58 4.49 1.41 -9.21
N SER A 59 5.80 1.41 -8.92
CA SER A 59 6.66 2.59 -9.06
C SER A 59 8.13 2.19 -9.11
N SER A 60 8.74 2.26 -10.29
CA SER A 60 10.18 2.00 -10.45
C SER A 60 11.04 2.98 -9.66
N LEU A 61 10.62 4.26 -9.58
CA LEU A 61 11.31 5.28 -8.79
C LEU A 61 11.34 4.92 -7.29
N CYS A 62 10.17 4.62 -6.71
CA CYS A 62 10.12 4.26 -5.29
C CYS A 62 10.78 2.92 -5.02
N PHE A 63 10.77 2.00 -5.98
CA PHE A 63 11.48 0.75 -5.88
C PHE A 63 12.99 1.00 -5.76
N LEU A 64 13.59 1.70 -6.73
CA LEU A 64 15.02 2.00 -6.75
C LEU A 64 15.48 2.77 -5.50
N ASN A 65 14.66 3.70 -5.02
CA ASN A 65 14.96 4.46 -3.80
C ASN A 65 14.87 3.65 -2.50
N THR A 66 14.16 2.53 -2.52
CA THR A 66 13.91 1.70 -1.32
C THR A 66 14.78 0.45 -1.29
N TYR A 67 15.03 -0.11 -2.47
CA TYR A 67 15.73 -1.36 -2.69
C TYR A 67 17.01 -1.05 -3.48
N GLU A 68 18.01 -0.50 -2.78
CA GLU A 68 19.34 -0.23 -3.35
C GLU A 68 20.00 -1.52 -3.90
N ASP A 69 19.82 -2.63 -3.18
CA ASP A 69 20.06 -4.00 -3.64
C ASP A 69 18.72 -4.74 -3.72
N ILE A 70 18.47 -5.45 -4.83
CA ILE A 70 17.23 -6.22 -5.04
C ILE A 70 17.20 -7.36 -3.99
N PRO A 71 16.28 -7.32 -3.00
CA PRO A 71 16.14 -8.43 -2.06
C PRO A 71 15.69 -9.70 -2.79
N GLU A 72 16.06 -10.87 -2.27
CA GLU A 72 15.50 -12.11 -2.80
C GLU A 72 13.98 -12.13 -2.58
N ASP A 73 13.23 -12.39 -3.65
CA ASP A 73 11.78 -12.56 -3.58
C ASP A 73 11.45 -13.75 -2.65
N GLY A 74 10.57 -13.52 -1.67
CA GLY A 74 10.25 -14.47 -0.60
C GLY A 74 10.78 -14.06 0.78
N GLU A 75 11.68 -13.08 0.87
CA GLU A 75 12.06 -12.44 2.14
C GLU A 75 11.20 -11.20 2.42
N THR A 76 10.27 -11.31 3.37
CA THR A 76 9.44 -10.16 3.78
C THR A 76 10.23 -9.17 4.62
N ASP A 77 10.75 -8.10 4.00
CA ASP A 77 11.23 -6.93 4.73
C ASP A 77 10.10 -5.91 4.93
N HIS A 78 9.42 -6.04 6.07
CA HIS A 78 8.34 -5.13 6.47
C HIS A 78 8.77 -3.65 6.49
N LYS A 79 10.02 -3.36 6.85
CA LYS A 79 10.52 -1.99 6.99
C LYS A 79 10.72 -1.36 5.62
N ARG A 80 11.33 -2.08 4.68
CA ARG A 80 11.46 -1.63 3.28
C ARG A 80 10.09 -1.49 2.63
N ASN A 81 9.17 -2.44 2.80
CA ASN A 81 7.82 -2.31 2.27
C ASN A 81 7.10 -1.05 2.81
N MET A 82 7.26 -0.74 4.10
CA MET A 82 6.75 0.50 4.67
C MET A 82 7.37 1.75 4.01
N TYR A 83 8.68 1.77 3.77
CA TYR A 83 9.35 2.88 3.07
C TYR A 83 8.87 3.03 1.63
N PHE A 84 8.76 1.93 0.90
CA PHE A 84 8.22 1.91 -0.46
C PHE A 84 6.82 2.52 -0.49
N LYS A 85 5.90 2.04 0.36
CA LYS A 85 4.53 2.56 0.45
C LYS A 85 4.50 4.04 0.82
N ASN A 86 5.37 4.50 1.71
CA ASN A 86 5.47 5.91 2.07
C ASN A 86 5.97 6.77 0.89
N CYS A 87 6.94 6.28 0.12
CA CYS A 87 7.39 6.94 -1.10
C CYS A 87 6.23 7.09 -2.10
N VAL A 88 5.50 6.01 -2.37
CA VAL A 88 4.35 6.03 -3.29
C VAL A 88 3.25 7.00 -2.80
N LYS A 89 2.95 7.02 -1.49
CA LYS A 89 1.99 7.97 -0.90
C LYS A 89 2.39 9.43 -1.10
N ASN A 90 3.68 9.74 -1.02
CA ASN A 90 4.18 11.10 -1.23
C ASN A 90 3.97 11.52 -2.69
N ILE A 91 4.30 10.65 -3.65
CA ILE A 91 4.04 10.91 -5.07
C ILE A 91 2.54 11.15 -5.28
N LEU A 92 1.67 10.27 -4.76
CA LEU A 92 0.21 10.45 -4.88
C LEU A 92 -0.28 11.79 -4.32
N LYS A 93 0.26 12.22 -3.17
CA LYS A 93 -0.08 13.50 -2.56
C LYS A 93 0.40 14.68 -3.42
N ASP A 94 1.61 14.61 -3.95
CA ASP A 94 2.16 15.67 -4.79
C ASP A 94 1.41 15.79 -6.13
N CYS A 95 0.95 14.66 -6.66
CA CYS A 95 0.07 14.59 -7.84
C CYS A 95 -1.31 15.21 -7.58
N GLN A 96 -1.94 14.91 -6.44
CA GLN A 96 -3.22 15.51 -6.05
C GLN A 96 -3.12 17.01 -5.80
N THR A 97 -1.97 17.47 -5.29
CA THR A 97 -1.75 18.88 -4.95
C THR A 97 -1.18 19.70 -6.11
N SER A 98 -1.10 19.13 -7.33
CA SER A 98 -0.55 19.76 -8.54
C SER A 98 0.88 20.29 -8.39
N LYS A 99 1.64 19.79 -7.42
CA LYS A 99 3.04 20.17 -7.22
C LYS A 99 3.96 19.55 -8.27
N ILE A 100 3.48 18.51 -8.96
CA ILE A 100 4.18 17.80 -10.01
C ILE A 100 3.28 17.76 -11.26
N PRO A 101 3.83 17.95 -12.48
CA PRO A 101 3.09 17.76 -13.72
C PRO A 101 2.47 16.36 -13.81
N PHE A 102 1.27 16.26 -14.34
CA PHE A 102 0.52 15.01 -14.46
C PHE A 102 1.30 13.90 -15.19
N ASP A 103 2.10 14.26 -16.19
CA ASP A 103 2.94 13.31 -16.94
C ASP A 103 3.99 12.67 -16.02
N ASN A 104 4.63 13.46 -15.15
CA ASN A 104 5.55 12.94 -14.13
C ASN A 104 4.83 12.04 -13.11
N CYS A 105 3.56 12.28 -12.81
CA CYS A 105 2.76 11.40 -11.96
C CYS A 105 2.49 10.05 -12.60
N ARG A 106 2.19 10.05 -13.90
CA ARG A 106 1.95 8.85 -14.70
C ARG A 106 3.22 8.05 -14.97
N ASP A 107 4.36 8.70 -15.10
CA ASP A 107 5.62 8.01 -15.38
C ASP A 107 6.21 7.35 -14.13
N ASN A 108 5.94 7.94 -12.96
CA ASN A 108 6.45 7.43 -11.67
C ASN A 108 5.51 6.46 -10.96
N LEU A 109 4.26 6.34 -11.42
CA LEU A 109 3.26 5.43 -10.87
C LEU A 109 2.48 4.77 -12.00
N HIS A 110 2.11 3.50 -11.87
CA HIS A 110 1.25 2.82 -12.85
C HIS A 110 -0.21 3.33 -12.80
N ILE A 111 -0.43 4.61 -13.09
CA ILE A 111 -1.76 5.21 -13.01
C ILE A 111 -2.50 4.99 -14.33
N ASP A 112 -3.45 4.07 -14.32
CA ASP A 112 -4.43 3.96 -15.40
C ASP A 112 -5.58 4.94 -15.16
N PHE A 113 -5.48 6.13 -15.76
CA PHE A 113 -6.51 7.17 -15.70
C PHE A 113 -7.74 6.85 -16.58
N THR A 114 -7.76 5.74 -17.32
CA THR A 114 -8.90 5.40 -18.21
C THR A 114 -10.13 4.85 -17.48
N LYS A 115 -10.14 4.78 -16.14
CA LYS A 115 -11.28 4.30 -15.34
C LYS A 115 -11.71 5.23 -14.19
N GLN A 116 -11.70 6.54 -14.43
CA GLN A 116 -12.39 7.52 -13.55
C GLN A 116 -13.50 8.32 -14.27
N LEU A 117 -14.09 7.76 -15.32
CA LEU A 117 -15.34 8.24 -15.92
C LEU A 117 -16.36 7.10 -15.97
#